data_AF-A0AAE1QA41-F1
#
_entry.id   AF-A0AAE1QA41-F1
#
_cell.length_a   1.000
_cell.length_b   1.000
_cell.length_c   1.000
_cell.angle_alpha   90.00
_cell.angle_beta   90.00
_cell.angle_gamma   90.00
#
_symmetry.space_group_name_H-M   'P 1'
#
loop_
_entity.id
_entity.type
_entity.pdbx_description
1 polymer ?
#
loop_
_entity_poly.entity_id
_entity_poly.type
_entity_poly.pdbx_seq_one_letter_code
_entity_poly.pdbx_strand_id
1 'polypeptide(L)'
;MRKAVTSHEQLSVTLRHLATGESKQSLGYAYRISPNLLSRIIPEVCEALYQMLHTSHLKLPQTEDEWRRVQADYNNEWQFPNCMGALDGKRVLIGKPAKSGSIYYDYKSN
;
A
#
# COMPACT_ATOMS: atom_id res chain seq x y z
N MET A 1 -6.55 15.71 31.80
CA MET A 1 -7.01 15.01 30.58
C MET A 1 -6.03 15.32 29.46
N ARG A 2 -5.55 14.34 28.66
CA ARG A 2 -4.66 14.65 27.50
C ARG A 2 -5.47 15.39 26.44
N LYS A 3 -4.85 16.34 25.72
CA LYS A 3 -5.47 16.98 24.55
C LYS A 3 -5.69 15.91 23.47
N ALA A 4 -6.84 15.97 22.81
CA ALA A 4 -7.13 15.12 21.68
C ALA A 4 -6.19 15.47 20.51
N VAL A 5 -5.80 14.46 19.74
CA VAL A 5 -5.04 14.66 18.50
C VAL A 5 -6.00 15.25 17.46
N THR A 6 -5.64 16.38 16.90
CA THR A 6 -6.48 17.10 15.93
C THR A 6 -6.58 16.35 14.60
N SER A 7 -7.64 16.59 13.83
CA SER A 7 -7.80 16.00 12.49
C SER A 7 -6.63 16.34 11.56
N HIS A 8 -6.04 17.53 11.72
CA HIS A 8 -4.86 17.96 10.97
C HIS A 8 -3.63 17.09 11.30
N GLU A 9 -3.35 16.87 12.58
CA GLU A 9 -2.24 16.00 13.01
C GLU A 9 -2.45 14.55 12.58
N GLN A 10 -3.68 14.05 12.69
CA GLN A 10 -4.07 12.70 12.24
C GLN A 10 -3.81 12.50 10.74
N LEU A 11 -4.20 13.48 9.93
CA LEU A 11 -3.94 13.46 8.49
C LEU A 11 -2.44 13.52 8.20
N SER A 12 -1.71 14.46 8.82
CA SER A 12 -0.27 14.64 8.60
C SER A 12 0.53 13.38 8.92
N VAL A 13 0.27 12.74 10.07
CA VAL A 13 1.01 11.53 10.46
C VAL A 13 0.68 10.34 9.55
N THR A 14 -0.57 10.24 9.10
CA THR A 14 -0.98 9.18 8.17
C THR A 14 -0.33 9.35 6.81
N LEU A 15 -0.31 10.57 6.27
CA LEU A 15 0.37 10.86 4.99
C LEU A 15 1.88 10.61 5.09
N ARG A 16 2.52 10.98 6.21
CA ARG A 16 3.94 10.64 6.45
C ARG A 16 4.15 9.14 6.41
N HIS A 17 3.31 8.36 7.11
CA HIS A 17 3.40 6.91 7.14
C HIS A 17 3.27 6.30 5.74
N LEU A 18 2.29 6.73 4.95
CA LEU A 18 2.08 6.23 3.59
C LEU A 18 3.25 6.59 2.65
N ALA A 19 3.84 7.77 2.81
CA ALA A 19 4.94 8.22 1.96
C ALA A 19 6.29 7.54 2.27
N THR A 20 6.53 7.08 3.51
CA THR A 20 7.83 6.51 3.91
C THR A 20 7.83 5.06 4.31
N GLY A 21 6.67 4.51 4.69
CA GLY A 21 6.60 3.20 5.34
C GLY A 21 7.22 3.18 6.74
N GLU A 22 7.44 4.34 7.38
CA GLU A 22 8.02 4.40 8.72
C GLU A 22 7.17 3.64 9.76
N SER A 23 7.86 3.02 10.71
CA SER A 23 7.19 2.31 11.80
C SER A 23 6.40 3.27 12.70
N LYS A 24 5.33 2.76 13.31
CA LYS A 24 4.50 3.51 14.28
C LYS A 24 5.32 3.96 15.49
N GLN A 25 6.40 3.25 15.82
CA GLN A 25 7.36 3.62 16.84
C GLN A 25 8.11 4.90 16.43
N SER A 26 8.69 4.94 15.23
CA SER A 26 9.38 6.13 14.70
C SER A 26 8.44 7.35 14.68
N LEU A 27 7.26 7.16 14.10
CA LEU A 27 6.24 8.21 13.99
C LEU A 27 5.78 8.71 15.36
N GLY A 28 5.69 7.81 16.36
CA GLY A 28 5.32 8.20 17.71
C GLY A 28 6.32 9.14 18.38
N TYR A 29 7.62 8.98 18.09
CA TYR A 29 8.64 9.93 18.54
C TYR A 29 8.54 11.27 17.81
N ALA A 30 8.33 11.26 16.50
CA ALA A 30 8.27 12.47 15.68
C ALA A 30 7.02 13.33 15.98
N TYR A 31 5.85 12.72 16.07
CA TYR A 31 4.56 13.40 16.27
C TYR A 31 4.13 13.47 17.74
N ARG A 32 4.87 12.85 18.66
CA ARG A 32 4.52 12.75 20.09
C ARG A 32 3.18 12.07 20.36
N ILE A 33 2.79 11.12 19.50
CA ILE A 33 1.57 10.31 19.59
C ILE A 33 1.97 8.87 19.98
N SER A 34 1.22 8.22 20.86
CA SER A 34 1.56 6.83 21.22
C SER A 34 1.38 5.88 20.02
N PRO A 35 2.25 4.86 19.85
CA PRO A 35 2.10 3.87 18.78
C PRO A 35 0.74 3.15 18.79
N ASN A 36 0.17 2.94 19.98
CA ASN A 36 -1.17 2.37 20.17
C ASN A 36 -2.30 3.27 19.66
N LEU A 37 -2.12 4.59 19.71
CA LEU A 37 -3.11 5.51 19.15
C LEU A 37 -2.91 5.64 17.63
N LEU A 38 -1.65 5.65 17.15
CA LEU A 38 -1.33 5.63 15.72
C LEU A 38 -1.86 4.37 15.02
N SER A 39 -1.87 3.22 15.68
CA SER A 39 -2.43 1.99 15.11
C SER A 39 -3.94 2.07 14.83
N ARG A 40 -4.64 3.01 15.44
CA ARG A 40 -6.06 3.31 15.20
C ARG A 40 -6.25 4.45 14.21
N ILE A 41 -5.53 5.57 14.41
CA ILE A 41 -5.60 6.76 13.56
C ILE A 41 -5.31 6.41 12.10
N ILE A 42 -4.21 5.67 11.84
CA ILE A 42 -3.75 5.43 10.46
C ILE A 42 -4.83 4.70 9.64
N PRO A 43 -5.40 3.55 10.06
CA PRO A 43 -6.50 2.91 9.34
C PRO A 43 -7.73 3.80 9.19
N GLU A 44 -8.13 4.52 10.24
CA GLU A 44 -9.32 5.40 10.22
C GLU A 44 -9.18 6.52 9.18
N VAL A 45 -8.01 7.15 9.11
CA VAL A 45 -7.72 8.20 8.12
C VAL A 45 -7.58 7.60 6.71
N CYS A 46 -6.96 6.43 6.56
CA CYS A 46 -6.88 5.76 5.26
C CYS A 46 -8.28 5.44 4.70
N GLU A 47 -9.20 4.96 5.54
CA GLU A 47 -10.58 4.71 5.14
C GLU A 47 -11.27 6.01 4.70
N ALA A 48 -11.13 7.09 5.48
CA ALA A 48 -11.70 8.38 5.12
C ALA A 48 -11.13 8.92 3.78
N LEU A 49 -9.82 8.77 3.56
CA LEU A 49 -9.18 9.14 2.29
C LEU A 49 -9.71 8.29 1.13
N TYR A 50 -9.84 6.98 1.33
CA TYR A 50 -10.40 6.08 0.32
C TYR A 50 -11.82 6.50 -0.06
N GLN A 51 -12.71 6.68 0.92
CA GLN A 51 -14.10 7.08 0.67
C GLN A 51 -14.21 8.39 -0.10
N MET A 52 -13.32 9.36 0.15
CA MET A 52 -13.33 10.64 -0.54
C MET A 52 -12.69 10.63 -1.93
N LEU A 53 -11.69 9.78 -2.17
CA LEU A 53 -10.83 9.87 -3.37
C LEU A 53 -11.00 8.70 -4.36
N HIS A 54 -11.55 7.57 -3.93
CA HIS A 54 -11.60 6.37 -4.79
C HIS A 54 -12.37 6.59 -6.08
N THR A 55 -13.48 7.34 -6.04
CA THR A 55 -14.34 7.57 -7.21
C THR A 55 -13.66 8.42 -8.28
N SER A 56 -12.86 9.41 -7.90
CA SER A 56 -12.18 10.32 -8.84
C SER A 56 -10.84 9.77 -9.33
N HIS A 57 -10.10 9.05 -8.47
CA HIS A 57 -8.71 8.69 -8.73
C HIS A 57 -8.47 7.19 -9.00
N LEU A 58 -9.35 6.29 -8.57
CA LEU A 58 -9.20 4.84 -8.77
C LEU A 58 -10.17 4.35 -9.86
N LYS A 59 -9.97 4.82 -11.09
CA LYS A 59 -10.76 4.39 -12.25
C LYS A 59 -10.17 3.13 -12.86
N LEU A 60 -10.95 2.06 -12.82
CA LEU A 60 -10.65 0.83 -13.56
C LEU A 60 -11.40 0.83 -14.90
N PRO A 61 -10.89 0.15 -15.92
CA PRO A 61 -11.66 -0.08 -17.15
C PRO A 61 -13.03 -0.70 -16.80
N GLN A 62 -14.09 -0.13 -17.34
CA GLN A 62 -15.48 -0.55 -17.06
C GLN A 62 -16.13 -1.26 -18.24
N THR A 63 -15.57 -1.09 -19.44
CA THR A 63 -16.10 -1.69 -20.67
C THR A 63 -15.12 -2.67 -21.30
N GLU A 64 -15.65 -3.62 -22.07
CA GLU A 64 -14.83 -4.58 -22.82
C GLU A 64 -13.81 -3.88 -23.73
N ASP A 65 -14.21 -2.80 -24.39
CA ASP A 65 -13.33 -2.02 -25.27
C ASP A 65 -12.17 -1.37 -24.50
N GLU A 66 -12.42 -0.83 -23.31
CA GLU A 66 -11.35 -0.28 -22.48
C GLU A 66 -10.39 -1.37 -22.01
N TRP A 67 -10.89 -2.55 -21.64
CA TRP A 67 -10.05 -3.69 -21.29
C TRP A 67 -9.23 -4.18 -22.49
N ARG A 68 -9.82 -4.22 -23.69
CA ARG A 68 -9.11 -4.58 -24.94
C ARG A 68 -7.99 -3.59 -25.25
N ARG A 69 -8.17 -2.30 -24.94
CA ARG A 69 -7.10 -1.29 -25.06
C ARG A 69 -5.96 -1.58 -24.10
N VAL A 70 -6.25 -1.83 -22.82
CA VAL A 70 -5.22 -2.20 -21.83
C VAL A 70 -4.44 -3.43 -22.32
N GLN A 71 -5.14 -4.47 -22.78
CA GLN A 71 -4.48 -5.66 -23.34
C GLN A 71 -3.57 -5.33 -24.54
N ALA A 72 -4.03 -4.48 -25.45
CA ALA A 72 -3.26 -4.10 -26.62
C ALA A 72 -2.00 -3.33 -26.22
N ASP A 73 -2.12 -2.38 -25.29
CA ASP A 73 -0.99 -1.60 -24.76
C ASP A 73 0.06 -2.53 -24.15
N TYR A 74 -0.37 -3.49 -23.31
CA TYR A 74 0.56 -4.44 -22.70
C TYR A 74 1.27 -5.35 -23.72
N ASN A 75 0.54 -5.79 -24.74
CA ASN A 75 1.11 -6.60 -25.80
C ASN A 75 2.08 -5.80 -26.68
N ASN A 76 1.82 -4.51 -26.91
CA ASN A 76 2.68 -3.66 -27.72
C ASN A 76 3.98 -3.28 -26.99
N GLU A 77 3.90 -2.95 -25.71
CA GLU A 77 5.06 -2.50 -24.94
C GLU A 77 5.93 -3.65 -24.42
N TRP A 78 5.31 -4.76 -23.99
CA TRP A 78 6.00 -5.85 -23.29
C TRP A 78 5.84 -7.22 -23.96
N GLN A 79 5.18 -7.29 -25.12
CA GLN A 79 4.85 -8.56 -25.78
C GLN A 79 4.14 -9.54 -24.84
N PHE A 80 3.31 -9.00 -23.94
CA PHE A 80 2.59 -9.77 -22.95
C PHE A 80 1.10 -9.86 -23.31
N PRO A 81 0.69 -10.89 -24.09
CA PRO A 81 -0.66 -10.99 -24.61
C PRO A 81 -1.67 -11.30 -23.48
N ASN A 82 -2.91 -10.82 -23.65
CA ASN A 82 -4.02 -11.00 -22.71
C ASN A 82 -3.77 -10.45 -21.30
N CYS A 83 -2.81 -9.54 -21.14
CA CYS A 83 -2.57 -8.86 -19.87
C CYS A 83 -3.63 -7.76 -19.66
N MET A 84 -4.41 -7.91 -18.59
CA MET A 84 -5.47 -6.94 -18.26
C MET A 84 -4.98 -5.86 -17.30
N GLY A 85 -3.74 -5.94 -16.83
CA GLY A 85 -3.17 -5.00 -15.89
C GLY A 85 -2.08 -5.63 -15.04
N ALA A 86 -1.36 -4.80 -14.30
CA ALA A 86 -0.32 -5.22 -13.38
C ALA A 86 -0.63 -4.69 -11.98
N LEU A 87 -0.33 -5.52 -10.98
CA LEU A 87 -0.31 -5.12 -9.59
C LEU A 87 1.16 -5.04 -9.17
N ASP A 88 1.61 -3.87 -8.75
CA ASP A 88 2.99 -3.69 -8.29
C ASP A 88 3.18 -4.34 -6.92
N GLY A 89 3.75 -5.55 -6.94
CA GLY A 89 4.40 -6.22 -5.82
C GLY A 89 3.53 -6.63 -4.62
N LYS A 90 3.22 -7.93 -4.50
CA LYS A 90 2.90 -8.57 -3.21
C LYS A 90 4.04 -9.50 -2.81
N ARG A 91 4.69 -9.25 -1.66
CA ARG A 91 5.65 -10.21 -1.08
C ARG A 91 4.86 -11.37 -0.48
N VAL A 92 4.90 -12.53 -1.14
CA VAL A 92 4.33 -13.78 -0.62
C VAL A 92 5.45 -14.53 0.08
N LEU A 93 5.29 -14.75 1.39
CA LEU A 93 6.26 -15.55 2.15
C LEU A 93 6.10 -17.02 1.74
N ILE A 94 7.17 -17.61 1.19
CA ILE A 94 7.22 -19.01 0.82
C ILE A 94 8.11 -19.73 1.82
N GLY A 95 7.60 -20.81 2.43
CA GLY A 95 8.39 -21.67 3.30
C GLY A 95 9.49 -22.37 2.49
N LYS A 96 10.76 -22.25 2.94
CA LYS A 96 11.88 -22.89 2.23
C LYS A 96 11.71 -24.41 2.19
N PRO A 97 11.88 -25.08 1.04
CA PRO A 97 11.89 -26.54 0.97
C PRO A 97 13.01 -27.15 1.84
N ALA A 98 12.83 -28.39 2.28
CA ALA A 98 13.89 -29.10 3.00
C ALA A 98 15.14 -29.24 2.10
N LYS A 99 16.33 -29.10 2.70
CA LYS A 99 17.63 -29.25 2.03
C LYS A 99 17.91 -28.26 0.89
N SER A 100 17.18 -27.15 0.79
CA SER A 100 17.35 -26.16 -0.28
C SER A 100 18.48 -25.14 -0.08
N GLY A 101 19.30 -25.29 0.97
CA GLY A 101 20.37 -24.34 1.29
C GLY A 101 19.88 -22.89 1.41
N SER A 102 20.62 -21.96 0.79
CA SER A 102 20.32 -20.52 0.72
C SER A 102 19.48 -20.10 -0.49
N ILE A 103 19.07 -21.03 -1.35
CA ILE A 103 18.38 -20.74 -2.63
C ILE A 103 17.05 -20.00 -2.42
N TYR A 104 16.41 -20.19 -1.26
CA TYR A 104 15.16 -19.56 -0.87
C TYR A 104 15.34 -18.63 0.34
N TYR A 105 16.56 -18.13 0.57
CA TYR A 105 16.83 -17.22 1.68
C TYR A 105 16.34 -15.81 1.34
N ASP A 106 15.45 -15.26 2.16
CA ASP A 106 14.94 -13.92 1.99
C ASP A 106 15.80 -12.90 2.75
N TYR A 107 16.63 -12.17 2.00
CA TYR A 107 17.57 -11.18 2.53
C TYR A 107 16.92 -9.89 3.02
N LYS A 108 15.64 -9.66 2.74
CA LYS A 108 14.95 -8.45 3.20
C LYS A 108 14.53 -8.52 4.67
N SER A 109 14.82 -9.63 5.35
CA SER A 109 14.40 -9.94 6.72
C SER A 109 12.87 -9.84 6.90
N ASN A 110 12.36 -10.46 7.97
CA ASN A 110 10.95 -10.35 8.37
C ASN A 110 10.76 -9.14 9.28
#